data_AF-A0A1S8CXD9-F1
#
_entry.id   AF-A0A1S8CXD9-F1
#
_cell.length_a   1.000
_cell.length_b   1.000
_cell.length_c   1.000
_cell.angle_alpha   90.00
_cell.angle_beta   90.00
_cell.angle_gamma   90.00
#
_symmetry.space_group_name_H-M   'P 1'
#
loop_
_entity.id
_entity.type
_entity.pdbx_description
1 polymer ?
#
loop_
_entity_poly.entity_id
_entity_poly.type
_entity_poly.pdbx_seq_one_letter_code
_entity_poly.pdbx_strand_id
1 'polypeptide(L)'
;MNQQSALSSVEIATPVFSAGGSQIRISAQGIEVITSGKFEAKAGQHQFLGGEKADISIPVLPKFQNKNWIALEHLDADNQSFANLSYKIFFENNQTIEGKLDQQGKAYHENVPDEAIKVEYEENTTIKDEPWDTYDSVLAQLSNFEK
;
A
#
# COMPACT_ATOMS: atom_id res chain seq x y z
N MET A 1 42.92 -6.06 -76.04
CA MET A 1 41.46 -5.99 -75.79
C MET A 1 41.26 -5.48 -74.38
N ASN A 2 41.01 -4.18 -74.23
CA ASN A 2 40.69 -3.56 -72.94
C ASN A 2 39.20 -3.75 -72.69
N GLN A 3 38.85 -4.63 -71.76
CA GLN A 3 37.48 -4.69 -71.23
C GLN A 3 37.43 -3.76 -70.02
N GLN A 4 36.89 -2.57 -70.23
CA GLN A 4 36.56 -1.63 -69.18
C GLN A 4 35.44 -2.24 -68.32
N SER A 5 35.71 -2.45 -67.03
CA SER A 5 34.69 -2.93 -66.08
C SER A 5 33.66 -1.82 -65.89
N ALA A 6 32.45 -2.03 -66.41
CA ALA A 6 31.33 -1.12 -66.22
C ALA A 6 30.72 -1.34 -64.83
N LEU A 7 31.35 -0.78 -63.79
CA LEU A 7 30.67 -0.55 -62.52
C LEU A 7 30.04 0.85 -62.60
N SER A 8 28.84 0.92 -63.18
CA SER A 8 27.99 2.09 -63.04
C SER A 8 27.55 2.18 -61.57
N SER A 9 28.00 3.21 -60.87
CA SER A 9 27.51 3.56 -59.54
C SER A 9 26.00 3.75 -59.61
N VAL A 10 25.25 2.88 -58.94
CA VAL A 10 23.80 3.04 -58.83
C VAL A 10 23.53 3.96 -57.64
N GLU A 11 23.16 5.21 -57.92
CA GLU A 11 22.66 6.14 -56.90
C GLU A 11 21.16 5.88 -56.66
N ILE A 12 20.85 5.04 -55.68
CA ILE A 12 19.46 4.83 -55.21
C ILE A 12 19.27 5.70 -53.97
N ALA A 13 18.22 6.52 -53.94
CA ALA A 13 17.92 7.45 -52.84
C ALA A 13 17.90 6.77 -51.45
N THR A 14 17.63 5.47 -51.39
CA THR A 14 17.89 4.54 -50.28
C THR A 14 17.83 3.12 -50.81
N PRO A 15 18.95 2.37 -50.96
CA PRO A 15 18.90 1.02 -51.50
C PRO A 15 18.24 0.07 -50.49
N VAL A 16 17.27 -0.71 -50.98
CA VAL A 16 16.60 -1.76 -50.21
C VAL A 16 16.72 -3.07 -50.98
N PHE A 17 17.38 -4.06 -50.38
CA PHE A 17 17.48 -5.41 -50.92
C PHE A 17 16.42 -6.29 -50.25
N SER A 18 15.47 -6.81 -51.02
CA SER A 18 14.35 -7.61 -50.49
C SER A 18 14.30 -8.99 -51.14
N ALA A 19 14.24 -10.04 -50.32
CA ALA A 19 14.04 -11.42 -50.79
C ALA A 19 13.43 -12.29 -49.68
N GLY A 20 12.47 -13.15 -50.03
CA GLY A 20 11.92 -14.14 -49.11
C GLY A 20 11.36 -13.58 -47.80
N GLY A 21 10.83 -12.35 -47.81
CA GLY A 21 10.32 -11.65 -46.62
C GLY A 21 11.39 -11.02 -45.72
N SER A 22 12.67 -11.11 -46.09
CA SER A 22 13.77 -10.40 -45.42
C SER A 22 14.21 -9.19 -46.23
N GLN A 23 14.71 -8.15 -45.54
CA GLN A 23 15.14 -6.89 -46.13
C GLN A 23 16.45 -6.38 -45.51
N ILE A 24 17.30 -5.78 -46.34
CA ILE A 24 18.43 -4.96 -45.91
C ILE A 24 18.20 -3.55 -46.42
N ARG A 25 18.09 -2.58 -45.52
CA ARG A 25 17.90 -1.16 -45.82
C ARG A 25 19.15 -0.38 -45.44
N ILE A 26 19.64 0.44 -46.36
CA ILE A 26 20.77 1.34 -46.11
C ILE A 26 20.26 2.78 -46.20
N SER A 27 20.52 3.56 -45.16
CA SER A 27 20.04 4.95 -45.01
C SER A 27 21.10 5.82 -44.34
N ALA A 28 20.82 7.12 -44.22
CA ALA A 28 21.68 8.04 -43.47
C ALA A 28 21.80 7.66 -41.97
N GLN A 29 20.85 6.90 -41.43
CA GLN A 29 20.83 6.43 -40.05
C GLN A 29 21.62 5.11 -39.85
N GLY A 30 22.06 4.46 -40.92
CA GLY A 30 22.82 3.21 -40.86
C GLY A 30 22.20 2.06 -41.68
N ILE A 31 22.53 0.84 -41.29
CA ILE A 31 22.09 -0.41 -41.93
C ILE A 31 21.10 -1.12 -41.02
N GLU A 32 19.90 -1.37 -41.53
CA GLU A 32 18.83 -2.11 -40.85
C GLU A 32 18.63 -3.47 -41.53
N VAL A 33 18.61 -4.55 -40.74
CA VAL A 33 18.32 -5.92 -41.20
C VAL A 33 16.97 -6.34 -40.62
N ILE A 34 15.99 -6.54 -41.50
CA ILE A 34 14.62 -6.94 -41.14
C ILE A 34 14.41 -8.37 -41.63
N THR A 35 14.01 -9.28 -40.74
CA THR A 35 13.63 -10.65 -41.12
C THR A 35 12.49 -11.14 -40.24
N SER A 36 11.60 -11.95 -40.80
CA SER A 36 10.56 -12.65 -40.03
C SER A 36 11.09 -13.89 -39.32
N GLY A 37 12.25 -14.39 -39.74
CA GLY A 37 12.92 -15.56 -39.17
C GLY A 37 14.00 -15.22 -38.15
N LYS A 38 14.87 -16.19 -37.88
CA LYS A 38 16.03 -15.99 -37.02
C LYS A 38 17.12 -15.23 -37.78
N PHE A 39 17.62 -14.16 -37.17
CA PHE A 39 18.85 -13.51 -37.62
C PHE A 39 20.06 -14.23 -37.01
N GLU A 40 20.92 -14.83 -37.85
CA GLU A 40 22.16 -15.48 -37.43
C GLU A 40 23.38 -14.80 -38.10
N ALA A 41 24.23 -14.18 -37.30
CA ALA A 41 25.51 -13.64 -37.76
C ALA A 41 26.66 -14.60 -37.38
N LYS A 42 27.44 -15.06 -38.36
CA LYS A 42 28.59 -15.94 -38.14
C LYS A 42 29.88 -15.12 -38.18
N ALA A 43 30.37 -14.68 -37.02
CA ALA A 43 31.63 -13.95 -36.91
C ALA A 43 32.51 -14.47 -35.76
N GLY A 44 33.83 -14.28 -35.85
CA GLY A 44 34.76 -14.64 -34.78
C GLY A 44 34.72 -13.68 -33.59
N GLN A 45 34.28 -12.44 -33.79
CA GLN A 45 34.08 -11.44 -32.75
C GLN A 45 32.91 -10.52 -33.13
N HIS A 46 32.07 -10.19 -32.15
CA HIS A 46 31.06 -9.15 -32.26
C HIS A 46 31.38 -8.05 -31.24
N GLN A 47 31.42 -6.79 -31.68
CA GLN A 47 31.54 -5.65 -30.79
C GLN A 47 30.13 -5.14 -30.46
N PHE A 48 29.64 -5.47 -29.27
CA PHE A 48 28.42 -4.88 -28.74
C PHE A 48 28.79 -3.65 -27.92
N LEU A 49 28.47 -2.47 -28.44
CA LEU A 49 28.46 -1.27 -27.62
C LEU A 49 27.28 -1.39 -26.63
N GLY A 50 27.43 -0.86 -25.42
CA GLY A 50 26.43 -1.01 -24.35
C GLY A 50 25.01 -0.68 -24.81
N GLY A 51 24.01 -1.31 -24.20
CA GLY A 51 22.61 -1.10 -24.58
C GLY A 51 22.17 0.35 -24.44
N GLU A 52 21.33 0.81 -25.36
CA GLU A 52 20.66 2.10 -25.27
C GLU A 52 19.65 2.07 -24.12
N LYS A 53 19.66 3.08 -23.26
CA LYS A 53 18.64 3.22 -22.21
C LYS A 53 17.37 3.77 -22.85
N ALA A 54 16.30 2.96 -22.86
CA ALA A 54 14.96 3.47 -23.11
C ALA A 54 14.47 4.19 -21.85
N ASP A 55 14.11 5.48 -21.99
CA ASP A 55 13.51 6.25 -20.91
C ASP A 55 12.04 5.84 -20.77
N ILE A 56 11.77 4.93 -19.82
CA ILE A 56 10.42 4.41 -19.58
C ILE A 56 9.81 5.20 -18.43
N SER A 57 8.77 5.97 -18.74
CA SER A 57 7.93 6.59 -17.70
C SER A 57 7.09 5.52 -17.03
N ILE A 58 7.50 5.11 -15.82
CA ILE A 58 6.74 4.16 -15.02
C ILE A 58 5.55 4.89 -14.38
N PRO A 59 4.29 4.47 -14.61
CA PRO A 59 3.15 5.08 -13.95
C PRO A 59 3.22 4.85 -12.44
N VAL A 60 2.96 5.90 -11.65
CA VAL A 60 2.89 5.79 -10.19
C VAL A 60 1.62 5.05 -9.81
N LEU A 61 1.75 3.96 -9.06
CA LEU A 61 0.61 3.24 -8.51
C LEU A 61 -0.13 4.11 -7.47
N PRO A 62 -1.47 4.08 -7.42
CA PRO A 62 -2.23 4.75 -6.38
C PRO A 62 -1.86 4.17 -5.00
N LYS A 63 -1.55 5.06 -4.04
CA LYS A 63 -1.26 4.64 -2.67
C LYS A 63 -2.56 4.18 -2.00
N PHE A 64 -2.56 2.98 -1.41
CA PHE A 64 -3.66 2.51 -0.57
C PHE A 64 -3.72 3.41 0.69
N GLN A 65 -4.81 4.15 0.86
CA GLN A 65 -5.08 4.90 2.09
C GLN A 65 -5.85 3.98 3.02
N ASN A 66 -5.17 3.37 4.00
CA ASN A 66 -5.84 2.55 5.00
C ASN A 66 -6.70 3.48 5.89
N LYS A 67 -8.01 3.42 5.73
CA LYS A 67 -8.98 4.21 6.52
C LYS A 67 -9.54 3.34 7.63
N ASN A 68 -8.69 2.89 8.54
CA ASN A 68 -9.15 2.18 9.72
C ASN A 68 -9.78 3.17 10.70
N TRP A 69 -10.73 2.67 11.48
CA TRP A 69 -11.41 3.43 12.52
C TRP A 69 -11.50 2.60 13.79
N ILE A 70 -11.58 3.27 14.93
CA ILE A 70 -11.81 2.65 16.23
C ILE A 70 -12.85 3.45 17.01
N ALA A 71 -13.72 2.73 17.71
CA ALA A 71 -14.72 3.30 18.61
C ALA A 71 -14.56 2.71 20.01
N LEU A 72 -14.76 3.55 21.02
CA LEU A 72 -14.80 3.15 22.42
C LEU A 72 -16.22 3.36 22.96
N GLU A 73 -16.65 2.47 23.85
CA GLU A 73 -17.88 2.61 24.64
C GLU A 73 -17.58 2.07 26.04
N HIS A 74 -17.86 2.88 27.07
CA HIS A 74 -17.62 2.52 28.47
C HIS A 74 -18.85 2.81 29.31
N LEU A 75 -19.45 1.73 29.81
CA LEU A 75 -20.68 1.71 30.61
C LEU A 75 -20.43 0.94 31.91
N ASP A 76 -21.16 1.28 32.97
CA ASP A 76 -21.16 0.51 34.22
C ASP A 76 -22.09 -0.73 34.15
N ALA A 77 -22.22 -1.45 35.27
CA ALA A 77 -23.06 -2.64 35.37
C ALA A 77 -24.58 -2.34 35.21
N ASP A 78 -24.99 -1.09 35.44
CA ASP A 78 -26.37 -0.60 35.34
C ASP A 78 -26.60 0.20 34.04
N ASN A 79 -25.70 0.07 33.05
CA ASN A 79 -25.68 0.78 31.77
C ASN A 79 -25.56 2.32 31.88
N GLN A 80 -25.11 2.87 33.00
CA GLN A 80 -24.75 4.28 33.09
C GLN A 80 -23.43 4.54 32.37
N SER A 81 -23.40 5.61 31.59
CA SER A 81 -22.22 5.99 30.80
C SER A 81 -21.15 6.67 31.65
N PHE A 82 -19.89 6.28 31.43
CA PHE A 82 -18.72 6.99 31.98
C PHE A 82 -18.40 8.25 31.17
N ALA A 83 -19.21 9.29 31.37
CA ALA A 83 -19.03 10.56 30.69
C ALA A 83 -17.74 11.29 31.10
N ASN A 84 -17.10 11.98 30.15
CA ASN A 84 -15.89 12.81 30.36
C ASN A 84 -14.66 12.07 30.92
N LEU A 85 -14.64 10.73 30.84
CA LEU A 85 -13.50 9.93 31.28
C LEU A 85 -12.36 9.99 30.24
N SER A 86 -11.14 10.28 30.68
CA SER A 86 -9.98 10.25 29.78
C SER A 86 -9.58 8.82 29.45
N TYR A 87 -9.04 8.61 28.25
CA TYR A 87 -8.53 7.33 27.81
C TYR A 87 -7.28 7.47 26.93
N LYS A 88 -6.54 6.36 26.81
CA LYS A 88 -5.37 6.20 25.93
C LYS A 88 -5.47 4.90 25.17
N ILE A 89 -5.39 4.96 23.84
CA ILE A 89 -5.33 3.80 22.94
C ILE A 89 -3.89 3.63 22.49
N PHE A 90 -3.32 2.45 22.69
CA PHE A 90 -1.96 2.11 22.27
C PHE A 90 -2.00 1.19 21.05
N PHE A 91 -1.23 1.51 20.03
CA PHE A 91 -1.14 0.75 18.78
C PHE A 91 0.19 0.01 18.66
N GLU A 92 0.25 -1.02 17.82
CA GLU A 92 1.44 -1.86 17.61
C GLU A 92 2.66 -1.06 17.13
N ASN A 93 2.42 -0.05 16.31
CA ASN A 93 3.46 0.84 15.79
C ASN A 93 3.95 1.90 16.81
N ASN A 94 3.73 1.67 18.10
CA ASN A 94 4.04 2.59 19.20
C ASN A 94 3.32 3.94 19.14
N GLN A 95 2.30 4.11 18.30
CA GLN A 95 1.45 5.31 18.35
C GLN A 95 0.46 5.22 19.51
N THR A 96 0.13 6.37 20.08
CA THR A 96 -0.87 6.49 21.15
C THR A 96 -1.86 7.58 20.79
N ILE A 97 -3.15 7.29 20.95
CA ILE A 97 -4.23 8.27 20.80
C ILE A 97 -4.84 8.50 22.18
N GLU A 98 -4.84 9.76 22.63
CA GLU A 98 -5.43 10.17 23.89
C GLU A 98 -6.71 10.98 23.64
N GLY A 99 -7.71 10.83 24.48
CA GLY A 99 -8.98 11.54 24.34
C GLY A 99 -9.82 11.48 25.61
N LYS A 100 -11.04 12.03 25.51
CA LYS A 100 -12.07 11.92 26.55
C LYS A 100 -13.35 11.36 25.95
N LEU A 101 -14.02 10.50 26.69
CA LEU A 101 -15.34 10.00 26.32
C LEU A 101 -16.36 11.14 26.32
N ASP A 102 -17.31 11.08 25.39
CA ASP A 102 -18.42 12.00 25.31
C ASP A 102 -19.43 11.79 26.45
N GLN A 103 -20.55 12.53 26.42
CA GLN A 103 -21.59 12.43 27.44
C GLN A 103 -22.30 11.07 27.48
N GLN A 104 -22.16 10.27 26.43
CA GLN A 104 -22.70 8.92 26.30
C GLN A 104 -21.66 7.85 26.63
N GLY A 105 -20.46 8.24 27.09
CA GLY A 105 -19.38 7.30 27.39
C GLY A 105 -18.73 6.71 26.14
N LYS A 106 -18.78 7.42 25.00
CA LYS A 106 -18.28 6.96 23.70
C LYS A 106 -17.14 7.81 23.18
N ALA A 107 -16.34 7.24 22.29
CA ALA A 107 -15.40 7.99 21.47
C ALA A 107 -15.19 7.34 20.11
N TYR A 108 -14.80 8.13 19.11
CA TYR A 108 -14.61 7.68 17.73
C TYR A 108 -13.37 8.33 17.11
N HIS A 109 -12.52 7.52 16.47
CA HIS A 109 -11.31 7.97 15.76
C HIS A 109 -11.21 7.35 14.38
N GLU A 110 -10.96 8.17 13.37
CA GLU A 110 -10.69 7.77 11.98
C GLU A 110 -9.20 7.82 11.66
N ASN A 111 -8.79 7.07 10.63
CA ASN A 111 -7.40 7.01 10.15
C ASN A 111 -6.42 6.53 11.23
N VAL A 112 -6.85 5.56 12.03
CA VAL A 112 -6.02 4.96 13.07
C VAL A 112 -5.13 3.85 12.49
N PRO A 113 -4.05 3.47 13.19
CA PRO A 113 -3.24 2.31 12.81
C PRO A 113 -4.02 1.00 12.81
N ASP A 114 -3.49 0.00 12.12
CA ASP A 114 -4.16 -1.27 11.84
C ASP A 114 -4.47 -2.10 13.09
N GLU A 115 -3.56 -2.11 14.08
CA GLU A 115 -3.70 -2.93 15.28
C GLU A 115 -3.57 -2.11 16.56
N ALA A 116 -4.67 -2.04 17.32
CA ALA A 116 -4.69 -1.53 18.69
C ALA A 116 -4.33 -2.67 19.66
N ILE A 117 -3.33 -2.44 20.52
CA ILE A 117 -2.86 -3.39 21.52
C ILE A 117 -3.68 -3.31 22.80
N LYS A 118 -3.91 -2.09 23.30
CA LYS A 118 -4.60 -1.86 24.58
C LYS A 118 -5.28 -0.51 24.65
N VAL A 119 -6.33 -0.44 25.45
CA VAL A 119 -6.99 0.82 25.84
C VAL A 119 -6.92 0.94 27.35
N GLU A 120 -6.44 2.07 27.84
CA GLU A 120 -6.38 2.40 29.27
C GLU A 120 -7.30 3.58 29.55
N TYR A 121 -8.17 3.45 30.55
CA TYR A 121 -9.00 4.55 31.05
C TYR A 121 -8.35 5.13 32.31
N GLU A 122 -8.39 6.46 32.46
CA GLU A 122 -7.98 7.09 33.71
C GLU A 122 -8.98 6.75 34.82
N GLU A 123 -8.51 6.71 36.08
CA GLU A 123 -9.37 6.39 37.22
C GLU A 123 -10.42 7.50 37.41
N ASN A 124 -11.70 7.13 37.37
CA ASN A 124 -12.78 8.09 37.55
C ASN A 124 -12.92 8.45 39.04
N THR A 125 -12.19 9.46 39.49
CA THR A 125 -12.28 9.96 40.88
C THR A 125 -13.65 10.59 41.24
N THR A 126 -14.57 10.69 40.28
CA THR A 126 -15.90 11.31 40.47
C THR A 126 -16.94 10.33 41.00
N ILE A 127 -16.76 9.02 40.77
CA ILE A 127 -17.66 8.00 41.31
C ILE A 127 -17.17 7.66 42.71
N LYS A 128 -17.93 8.08 43.71
CA LYS A 128 -17.70 7.67 45.08
C LYS A 128 -18.27 6.26 45.24
N ASP A 129 -17.41 5.26 45.39
CA ASP A 129 -17.86 3.92 45.74
C ASP A 129 -18.65 3.99 47.05
N GLU A 130 -19.95 3.73 46.98
CA GLU A 130 -20.71 3.48 48.18
C GLU A 130 -20.21 2.15 48.78
N PRO A 131 -19.92 2.11 50.09
CA PRO A 131 -19.53 0.87 50.72
C PRO A 131 -20.60 -0.20 50.45
N TRP A 132 -20.15 -1.41 50.11
CA TRP A 132 -21.03 -2.57 50.02
C TRP A 132 -21.90 -2.69 51.27
N ASP A 133 -23.13 -3.13 51.08
CA ASP A 133 -24.01 -3.48 52.19
C ASP A 133 -23.31 -4.43 53.16
N THR A 134 -23.50 -4.21 54.46
CA THR A 134 -22.90 -5.08 55.48
C THR A 134 -23.47 -6.49 55.40
N TYR A 135 -22.67 -7.48 55.77
CA TYR A 135 -23.08 -8.89 55.83
C TYR A 135 -24.42 -9.09 56.56
N ASP A 136 -24.62 -8.37 57.68
CA ASP A 136 -25.85 -8.42 58.47
C ASP A 136 -27.08 -7.91 57.70
N SER A 137 -26.90 -6.89 56.86
CA SER A 137 -27.98 -6.30 56.06
C SER A 137 -28.44 -7.24 54.95
N VAL A 138 -27.49 -7.93 54.31
CA VAL A 138 -27.79 -8.93 53.27
C VAL A 138 -28.51 -10.14 53.86
N LEU A 139 -28.11 -10.61 55.05
CA LEU A 139 -28.79 -11.71 55.74
C LEU A 139 -30.24 -11.36 56.12
N ALA A 140 -30.47 -10.13 56.60
CA ALA A 140 -31.81 -9.66 56.92
C ALA A 140 -32.71 -9.62 55.68
N GLN A 141 -32.18 -9.17 54.53
CA GLN A 141 -32.92 -9.18 53.26
C GLN A 141 -33.26 -10.60 52.79
N LEU A 142 -32.30 -11.53 52.81
CA LEU A 142 -32.53 -12.94 52.44
C LEU A 142 -33.60 -13.60 53.29
N SER A 143 -33.59 -13.37 54.61
CA SER A 143 -34.60 -13.94 55.51
C SER A 143 -36.03 -13.45 55.24
N ASN A 144 -36.19 -12.28 54.62
CA ASN A 144 -37.49 -11.74 54.22
C ASN A 144 -37.98 -12.25 52.86
N PHE A 145 -37.11 -12.88 52.06
CA PHE A 145 -37.48 -13.52 50.79
C PHE A 145 -38.02 -14.96 50.96
N GLU A 146 -37.75 -15.61 52.09
CA GLU A 146 -38.18 -16.99 52.37
C GLU A 146 -39.57 -17.11 53.05
N LYS A 147 -40.45 -16.10 52.91
CA LYS A 147 -41.83 -16.11 53.41
C LYS A 147 -42.87 -16.06 52.30
#